data_AF-A0A2V5N4I4-F1
#
_entry.id   AF-A0A2V5N4I4-F1
#
_cell.length_a   1.000
_cell.length_b   1.000
_cell.length_c   1.000
_cell.angle_alpha   90.00
_cell.angle_beta   90.00
_cell.angle_gamma   90.00
#
_symmetry.space_group_name_H-M   'P 1'
#
loop_
_entity.id
_entity.type
_entity.pdbx_description
1 polymer ?
#
loop_
_entity_poly.entity_id
_entity_poly.type
_entity_poly.pdbx_seq_one_letter_code
_entity_poly.pdbx_strand_id
1 'polypeptide(L)'
;AVVTTNFGKNLLPLLGGQTWLLFLLALLAGGVFAALAGLLVGVPSLRLRGDYLAIVTLGFGEIIKVILQNVDAVGGARGFVGIPLYTNFFWTFSLAALTIYVVWALVHSTYGRGFIAVSDDEVAAEAMGINTTRYKITAFVIGAFFAGLAGGIYGHFKQYLSPSGFDFNKSIEIVVMVILGGMGNNLGVILAAILLTLLTETLRKFGDYRMILYSALLILLMLTRPKGLFTWPIWKKKIG
;
A
#
# COMPACT_ATOMS: atom_id res chain seq x y z
N ALA A 1 -0.29 -19.63 -15.38
CA ALA A 1 -0.39 -19.90 -16.84
C ALA A 1 -1.82 -20.11 -17.34
N VAL A 2 -2.58 -21.11 -16.86
CA VAL A 2 -3.94 -21.46 -17.36
C VAL A 2 -4.97 -20.34 -17.17
N VAL A 3 -4.94 -19.62 -16.05
CA VAL A 3 -5.86 -18.49 -15.79
C VAL A 3 -5.61 -17.33 -16.76
N THR A 4 -4.35 -16.91 -16.94
CA THR A 4 -3.97 -15.83 -17.86
C THR A 4 -4.29 -16.17 -19.32
N THR A 5 -4.08 -17.43 -19.73
CA THR A 5 -4.33 -17.86 -21.11
C THR A 5 -5.81 -18.08 -21.41
N ASN A 6 -6.61 -18.58 -20.47
CA ASN A 6 -8.05 -18.76 -20.67
C ASN A 6 -8.83 -17.45 -20.58
N PHE A 7 -8.55 -16.59 -19.60
CA PHE A 7 -9.20 -15.28 -19.51
C PHE A 7 -8.73 -14.35 -20.64
N GLY A 8 -7.43 -14.37 -20.98
CA GLY A 8 -6.90 -13.60 -22.11
C GLY A 8 -7.53 -14.01 -23.44
N LYS A 9 -7.57 -15.30 -23.77
CA LYS A 9 -8.13 -15.78 -25.05
C LYS A 9 -9.64 -15.50 -25.20
N ASN A 10 -10.41 -15.48 -24.10
CA ASN A 10 -11.85 -15.26 -24.15
C ASN A 10 -12.25 -13.77 -24.08
N LEU A 11 -11.46 -12.92 -23.42
CA LEU A 11 -11.75 -11.49 -23.32
C LEU A 11 -11.06 -10.62 -24.40
N LEU A 12 -9.90 -11.02 -24.94
CA LEU A 12 -9.24 -10.27 -26.04
C LEU A 12 -10.14 -10.04 -27.26
N PRO A 13 -10.91 -11.03 -27.75
CA PRO A 13 -11.80 -10.85 -28.90
C PRO A 13 -12.96 -9.89 -28.60
N LEU A 14 -13.45 -9.86 -27.35
CA LEU A 14 -14.59 -9.05 -26.93
C LEU A 14 -14.24 -7.55 -26.82
N LEU A 15 -12.96 -7.24 -26.61
CA LEU A 15 -12.44 -5.87 -26.44
C LEU A 15 -11.66 -5.38 -27.68
N GLY A 16 -11.89 -5.99 -28.84
CA GLY A 16 -11.30 -5.56 -30.11
C GLY A 16 -9.79 -5.79 -30.22
N GLY A 17 -9.23 -6.74 -29.46
CA GLY A 17 -7.80 -7.10 -29.52
C GLY A 17 -6.85 -6.11 -28.84
N GLN A 18 -7.35 -5.07 -28.16
CA GLN A 18 -6.51 -4.06 -27.53
C GLN A 18 -6.02 -4.48 -26.13
N THR A 19 -4.78 -4.98 -26.08
CA THR A 19 -4.13 -5.50 -24.86
C THR A 19 -3.92 -4.47 -23.76
N TRP A 20 -3.78 -3.18 -24.09
CA TRP A 20 -3.61 -2.11 -23.10
C TRP A 20 -4.91 -1.79 -22.35
N LEU A 21 -6.07 -1.90 -23.01
CA LEU A 21 -7.38 -1.68 -22.38
C LEU A 21 -7.67 -2.80 -21.38
N LEU A 22 -7.39 -4.04 -21.76
CA LEU A 22 -7.46 -5.22 -20.88
C LEU A 22 -6.57 -5.08 -19.65
N PHE A 23 -5.34 -4.60 -19.84
CA PHE A 23 -4.41 -4.34 -18.75
C PHE A 23 -4.98 -3.31 -17.76
N LEU A 24 -5.54 -2.20 -18.26
CA LEU A 24 -6.13 -1.16 -17.41
C LEU A 24 -7.36 -1.67 -16.66
N LEU A 25 -8.24 -2.41 -17.33
CA LEU A 25 -9.42 -3.02 -16.70
C LEU A 25 -9.03 -4.06 -15.64
N ALA A 26 -8.03 -4.89 -15.91
CA ALA A 26 -7.51 -5.85 -14.94
C ALA A 26 -6.88 -5.13 -13.73
N LEU A 27 -6.17 -4.03 -13.97
CA LEU A 27 -5.59 -3.21 -12.91
C LEU A 27 -6.69 -2.62 -12.01
N LEU A 28 -7.70 -1.99 -12.62
CA LEU A 28 -8.83 -1.43 -11.88
C LEU A 28 -9.62 -2.50 -11.14
N ALA A 29 -9.87 -3.67 -11.75
CA ALA A 29 -10.52 -4.79 -11.09
C ALA A 29 -9.73 -5.28 -9.87
N GLY A 30 -8.39 -5.35 -9.98
CA GLY A 30 -7.51 -5.66 -8.84
C GLY A 30 -7.59 -4.61 -7.73
N GLY A 31 -7.60 -3.32 -8.09
CA GLY A 31 -7.80 -2.22 -7.14
C GLY A 31 -9.15 -2.30 -6.43
N VAL A 32 -10.24 -2.54 -7.16
CA VAL A 32 -11.59 -2.69 -6.59
C VAL A 32 -11.66 -3.91 -5.68
N PHE A 33 -11.08 -5.04 -6.08
CA PHE A 33 -11.03 -6.24 -5.24
C PHE A 33 -10.25 -6.00 -3.94
N ALA A 34 -9.11 -5.30 -4.02
CA ALA A 34 -8.35 -4.89 -2.85
C ALA A 34 -9.14 -3.92 -1.95
N ALA A 35 -9.89 -2.99 -2.53
CA ALA A 35 -10.76 -2.06 -1.81
C ALA A 35 -11.89 -2.80 -1.07
N LEU A 36 -12.50 -3.81 -1.70
CA LEU A 36 -13.54 -4.66 -1.11
C LEU A 36 -13.00 -5.54 0.02
N ALA A 37 -11.84 -6.16 -0.19
CA ALA A 37 -11.14 -6.90 0.87
C ALA A 37 -10.77 -5.95 2.03
N GLY A 38 -10.31 -4.75 1.70
CA GLY A 38 -10.05 -3.68 2.67
C GLY A 38 -11.30 -3.27 3.45
N LEU A 39 -12.45 -3.14 2.81
CA LEU A 39 -13.71 -2.84 3.49
C LEU A 39 -14.11 -3.96 4.46
N LEU A 40 -14.02 -5.21 4.00
CA LEU A 40 -14.37 -6.40 4.78
C LEU A 40 -13.54 -6.50 6.07
N VAL A 41 -12.25 -6.15 6.00
CA VAL A 41 -11.32 -6.18 7.13
C VAL A 41 -11.35 -4.90 7.95
N GLY A 42 -11.53 -3.75 7.31
CA GLY A 42 -11.56 -2.44 7.94
C GLY A 42 -12.70 -2.30 8.93
N VAL A 43 -13.90 -2.76 8.57
CA VAL A 43 -15.09 -2.68 9.45
C VAL A 43 -14.90 -3.39 10.81
N PRO A 44 -14.44 -4.66 10.88
CA PRO A 44 -14.22 -5.33 12.16
C PRO A 44 -12.93 -4.84 12.86
N SER A 45 -11.85 -4.57 12.13
CA SER A 45 -10.58 -4.16 12.73
C SER A 45 -10.69 -2.82 13.45
N LEU A 46 -11.44 -1.86 12.90
CA LEU A 46 -11.63 -0.54 13.50
C LEU A 46 -12.49 -0.53 14.77
N ARG A 47 -13.08 -1.68 15.15
CA ARG A 47 -13.72 -1.86 16.46
C ARG A 47 -12.71 -2.10 17.59
N LEU A 48 -11.47 -2.40 17.24
CA LEU A 48 -10.37 -2.66 18.18
C LEU A 48 -9.54 -1.40 18.40
N ARG A 49 -9.03 -1.21 19.61
CA ARG A 49 -8.23 -0.04 19.99
C ARG A 49 -6.81 -0.45 20.37
N GLY A 50 -5.86 0.44 20.10
CA GLY A 50 -4.45 0.28 20.49
C GLY A 50 -3.78 -0.92 19.83
N ASP A 51 -3.04 -1.70 20.62
CA ASP A 51 -2.18 -2.78 20.16
C ASP A 51 -2.95 -3.92 19.46
N TYR A 52 -4.23 -4.10 19.81
CA TYR A 52 -5.09 -5.09 19.18
C TYR A 52 -5.31 -4.83 17.68
N LEU A 53 -5.36 -3.56 17.27
CA LEU A 53 -5.49 -3.21 15.85
C LEU A 53 -4.25 -3.66 15.07
N ALA A 54 -3.05 -3.48 15.64
CA ALA A 54 -1.80 -3.91 15.02
C ALA A 54 -1.75 -5.44 14.90
N ILE A 55 -2.10 -6.18 15.96
CA ILE A 55 -2.10 -7.65 15.92
C ILE A 55 -3.04 -8.18 14.83
N VAL A 56 -4.22 -7.58 14.68
CA VAL A 56 -5.21 -8.02 13.67
C VAL A 56 -4.74 -7.76 12.24
N THR A 57 -4.10 -6.62 11.97
CA THR A 57 -3.59 -6.35 10.61
C THR A 57 -2.45 -7.30 10.22
N LEU A 58 -1.59 -7.65 11.18
CA LEU A 58 -0.54 -8.65 10.97
C LEU A 58 -1.11 -10.05 10.74
N GLY A 59 -2.05 -10.47 11.60
CA GLY A 59 -2.72 -11.76 11.47
C GLY A 59 -3.45 -11.88 10.13
N PHE A 60 -4.14 -10.83 9.69
CA PHE A 60 -4.82 -10.81 8.40
C PHE A 60 -3.83 -10.99 7.23
N GLY A 61 -2.69 -10.30 7.26
CA GLY A 61 -1.64 -10.47 6.24
C GLY A 61 -1.15 -11.91 6.13
N GLU A 62 -0.88 -12.55 7.28
CA GLU A 62 -0.41 -13.95 7.30
C GLU A 62 -1.52 -14.92 6.86
N ILE A 63 -2.79 -14.68 7.23
CA ILE A 63 -3.94 -15.47 6.76
C ILE A 63 -4.03 -15.44 5.24
N ILE A 64 -3.94 -14.25 4.62
CA ILE A 64 -3.99 -14.12 3.15
C ILE A 64 -2.83 -14.85 2.50
N LYS A 65 -1.61 -14.73 3.05
CA LYS A 65 -0.44 -15.46 2.56
C LYS A 65 -0.65 -16.98 2.62
N VAL A 66 -1.17 -17.50 3.74
CA VAL A 66 -1.48 -18.93 3.90
C VAL A 66 -2.55 -19.37 2.90
N ILE A 67 -3.62 -18.59 2.70
CA ILE A 67 -4.64 -18.87 1.67
C ILE A 67 -3.99 -18.94 0.29
N LEU A 68 -3.15 -17.97 -0.08
CA LEU A 68 -2.46 -17.96 -1.38
C LEU A 68 -1.52 -19.15 -1.56
N GLN A 69 -0.89 -19.65 -0.49
CA GLN A 69 -0.06 -20.85 -0.55
C GLN A 69 -0.87 -22.14 -0.75
N ASN A 70 -2.12 -22.17 -0.31
CA ASN A 70 -3.02 -23.33 -0.40
C ASN A 70 -3.94 -23.31 -1.63
N VAL A 71 -3.96 -22.23 -2.42
CA VAL A 71 -4.80 -22.11 -3.62
C VAL A 71 -3.99 -22.43 -4.88
N ASP A 72 -4.22 -23.61 -5.45
CA ASP A 72 -3.54 -24.08 -6.67
C ASP A 72 -3.83 -23.21 -7.91
N ALA A 73 -5.00 -22.57 -7.96
CA ALA A 73 -5.39 -21.70 -9.08
C ALA A 73 -4.43 -20.51 -9.26
N VAL A 74 -3.78 -20.06 -8.18
CA VAL A 74 -2.81 -18.96 -8.18
C VAL A 74 -1.36 -19.48 -8.17
N GLY A 75 -1.17 -20.80 -8.34
CA GLY A 75 0.15 -21.46 -8.32
C GLY A 75 0.61 -21.92 -6.94
N GLY A 76 -0.21 -21.74 -5.90
CA GLY A 76 0.07 -22.19 -4.53
C GLY A 76 1.42 -21.69 -4.00
N ALA A 77 2.11 -22.54 -3.25
CA ALA A 77 3.44 -22.25 -2.70
C ALA A 77 4.51 -21.97 -3.78
N ARG A 78 4.34 -22.47 -5.00
CA ARG A 78 5.28 -22.24 -6.13
C ARG A 78 5.15 -20.85 -6.73
N GLY A 79 4.10 -20.12 -6.40
CA GLY A 79 3.85 -18.79 -6.93
C GLY A 79 3.28 -18.80 -8.36
N PHE A 80 2.82 -17.62 -8.76
CA PHE A 80 2.20 -17.39 -10.04
C PHE A 80 3.25 -17.03 -11.10
N VAL A 81 3.41 -17.91 -12.09
CA VAL A 81 4.37 -17.80 -13.19
C VAL A 81 3.66 -17.51 -14.53
N GLY A 82 4.32 -16.75 -15.40
CA GLY A 82 3.86 -16.47 -16.76
C GLY A 82 3.04 -15.19 -16.86
N ILE A 83 3.38 -14.18 -16.05
CA ILE A 83 2.76 -12.86 -16.16
C ILE A 83 3.45 -12.09 -17.31
N PRO A 84 2.70 -11.65 -18.33
CA PRO A 84 3.27 -10.84 -19.42
C PRO A 84 3.73 -9.47 -18.91
N LEU A 85 4.86 -8.99 -19.41
CA LEU A 85 5.37 -7.65 -19.09
C LEU A 85 4.61 -6.59 -19.89
N TYR A 86 3.57 -6.01 -19.29
CA TYR A 86 2.85 -4.86 -19.84
C TYR A 86 3.18 -3.54 -19.12
N THR A 87 3.83 -3.62 -17.95
CA THR A 87 4.22 -2.45 -17.18
C THR A 87 5.41 -1.76 -17.83
N ASN A 88 5.25 -0.47 -18.13
CA ASN A 88 6.33 0.42 -18.55
C ASN A 88 6.62 1.46 -17.45
N PHE A 89 7.76 2.15 -17.55
CA PHE A 89 8.07 3.30 -16.71
C PHE A 89 6.95 4.33 -16.75
N PHE A 90 6.39 4.58 -17.94
CA PHE A 90 5.23 5.45 -18.12
C PHE A 90 4.07 5.06 -17.19
N TRP A 91 3.59 3.81 -17.25
CA TRP A 91 2.49 3.34 -16.39
C TRP A 91 2.76 3.47 -14.90
N THR A 92 3.99 3.16 -14.49
CA THR A 92 4.39 3.20 -13.08
C THR A 92 4.40 4.64 -12.55
N PHE A 93 5.05 5.55 -13.27
CA PHE A 93 5.11 6.96 -12.88
C PHE A 93 3.76 7.66 -13.02
N SER A 94 2.97 7.34 -14.05
CA SER A 94 1.60 7.87 -14.20
C SER A 94 0.70 7.44 -13.04
N LEU A 95 0.74 6.17 -12.62
CA LEU A 95 -0.06 5.72 -11.48
C LEU A 95 0.42 6.36 -10.17
N ALA A 96 1.74 6.48 -9.97
CA ALA A 96 2.29 7.17 -8.80
C ALA A 96 1.85 8.64 -8.75
N ALA A 97 1.98 9.37 -9.87
CA ALA A 97 1.53 10.76 -9.99
C ALA A 97 0.02 10.89 -9.76
N LEU A 98 -0.78 9.98 -10.31
CA LEU A 98 -2.23 9.93 -10.09
C LEU A 98 -2.57 9.70 -8.61
N THR A 99 -1.88 8.76 -7.96
CA THR A 99 -2.08 8.47 -6.54
C THR A 99 -1.77 9.69 -5.69
N ILE A 100 -0.63 10.35 -5.95
CA ILE A 100 -0.23 11.57 -5.25
C ILE A 100 -1.26 12.68 -5.47
N TYR A 101 -1.71 12.88 -6.71
CA TYR A 101 -2.72 13.87 -7.05
C TYR A 101 -4.06 13.60 -6.34
N VAL A 102 -4.54 12.36 -6.35
CA VAL A 102 -5.80 11.99 -5.68
C VAL A 102 -5.70 12.17 -4.18
N VAL A 103 -4.59 11.75 -3.55
CA VAL A 103 -4.39 11.97 -2.10
C VAL A 103 -4.31 13.45 -1.79
N TRP A 104 -3.60 14.24 -2.60
CA TRP A 104 -3.54 15.69 -2.44
C TRP A 104 -4.93 16.34 -2.56
N ALA A 105 -5.71 15.97 -3.58
CA ALA A 105 -7.06 16.48 -3.79
C ALA A 105 -8.01 16.07 -2.65
N LEU A 106 -7.89 14.83 -2.14
CA LEU A 106 -8.70 14.33 -1.03
C LEU A 106 -8.44 15.12 0.25
N VAL A 107 -7.17 15.37 0.58
CA VAL A 107 -6.79 16.13 1.78
C VAL A 107 -7.21 17.61 1.69
N HIS A 108 -7.17 18.21 0.51
CA HIS A 108 -7.59 19.61 0.30
C HIS A 108 -9.11 19.78 0.10
N SER A 109 -9.86 18.68 0.05
CA SER A 109 -11.32 18.71 -0.10
C SER A 109 -12.05 18.99 1.23
N THR A 110 -13.37 19.19 1.16
CA THR A 110 -14.24 19.31 2.34
C THR A 110 -14.22 18.04 3.19
N TYR A 111 -14.19 16.86 2.56
CA TYR A 111 -14.00 15.57 3.25
C TYR A 111 -12.61 15.47 3.92
N GLY A 112 -11.60 16.10 3.34
CA GLY A 112 -10.25 16.26 3.88
C GLY A 112 -10.22 16.75 5.33
N ARG A 113 -11.06 17.74 5.63
CA ARG A 113 -11.16 18.33 6.99
C ARG A 113 -11.62 17.33 8.04
N GLY A 114 -12.48 16.39 7.66
CA GLY A 114 -12.91 15.32 8.56
C GLY A 114 -11.78 14.34 8.89
N PHE A 115 -10.91 14.00 7.93
CA PHE A 115 -9.74 13.18 8.21
C PHE A 115 -8.76 13.88 9.17
N ILE A 116 -8.55 15.19 8.99
CA ILE A 116 -7.67 15.97 9.86
C ILE A 116 -8.25 16.03 11.29
N ALA A 117 -9.55 16.31 11.43
CA ALA A 117 -10.20 16.35 12.73
C ALA A 117 -10.10 15.01 13.49
N VAL A 118 -10.34 13.89 12.80
CA VAL A 118 -10.22 12.54 13.39
C VAL A 118 -8.76 12.20 13.72
N SER A 119 -7.80 12.73 12.97
CA SER A 119 -6.36 12.52 13.22
C SER A 119 -5.82 13.32 14.40
N ASP A 120 -6.40 14.49 14.70
CA ASP A 120 -5.96 15.34 15.81
C ASP A 120 -6.50 14.81 17.15
N ASP A 121 -7.82 14.61 17.26
CA ASP A 121 -8.45 14.00 18.44
C ASP A 121 -9.76 13.32 18.02
N GLU A 122 -9.77 11.99 18.08
CA GLU A 122 -10.93 11.18 17.74
C GLU A 122 -12.12 11.45 18.66
N VAL A 123 -11.89 11.60 19.96
CA VAL A 123 -12.96 11.80 20.96
C VAL A 123 -13.57 13.18 20.79
N ALA A 124 -12.75 14.19 20.53
CA ALA A 124 -13.24 15.54 20.24
C ALA A 124 -14.00 15.59 18.91
N ALA A 125 -13.52 14.92 17.86
CA ALA A 125 -14.21 14.85 16.58
C ALA A 125 -15.59 14.17 16.71
N GLU A 126 -15.67 13.08 17.49
CA GLU A 126 -16.92 12.39 17.79
C GLU A 126 -17.91 13.28 18.57
N ALA A 127 -17.42 14.04 19.55
CA ALA A 127 -18.23 15.00 20.31
C ALA A 127 -18.79 16.14 19.44
N MET A 128 -18.09 16.50 18.36
CA MET A 128 -18.54 17.48 17.36
C MET A 128 -19.49 16.88 16.30
N GLY A 129 -19.94 15.64 16.48
CA GLY A 129 -20.89 14.96 15.58
C GLY A 129 -20.25 14.34 14.33
N ILE A 130 -18.91 14.26 14.26
CA ILE A 130 -18.21 13.63 13.14
C ILE A 130 -18.19 12.11 13.37
N ASN A 131 -18.70 11.34 12.41
CA ASN A 131 -18.63 9.88 12.47
C ASN A 131 -17.20 9.39 12.17
N THR A 132 -16.37 9.29 13.21
CA THR A 132 -14.95 8.90 13.16
C THR A 132 -14.74 7.55 12.44
N THR A 133 -15.64 6.59 12.69
CA THR A 133 -15.58 5.25 12.09
C THR A 133 -15.70 5.31 10.57
N ARG A 134 -16.62 6.11 10.02
CA ARG A 134 -16.77 6.27 8.57
C ARG A 134 -15.51 6.86 7.94
N TYR A 135 -14.90 7.87 8.54
CA TYR A 135 -13.64 8.45 8.03
C TYR A 135 -12.49 7.44 8.10
N LYS A 136 -12.35 6.65 9.16
CA LYS A 136 -11.31 5.62 9.21
C LYS A 136 -11.52 4.52 8.16
N ILE A 137 -12.77 4.07 7.95
CA ILE A 137 -13.09 3.07 6.92
C ILE A 137 -12.80 3.62 5.53
N THR A 138 -13.22 4.85 5.20
CA THR A 138 -12.97 5.42 3.87
C THR A 138 -11.48 5.62 3.60
N ALA A 139 -10.70 6.08 4.59
CA ALA A 139 -9.24 6.16 4.48
C ALA A 139 -8.61 4.79 4.19
N PHE A 140 -9.05 3.75 4.91
CA PHE A 140 -8.57 2.39 4.73
C PHE A 140 -8.90 1.81 3.35
N VAL A 141 -10.13 1.99 2.88
CA VAL A 141 -10.61 1.50 1.57
C VAL A 141 -9.89 2.20 0.42
N ILE A 142 -9.71 3.52 0.49
CA ILE A 142 -8.97 4.28 -0.52
C ILE A 142 -7.50 3.85 -0.55
N GLY A 143 -6.87 3.65 0.63
CA GLY A 143 -5.51 3.13 0.72
C GLY A 143 -5.38 1.72 0.12
N ALA A 144 -6.32 0.82 0.43
CA ALA A 144 -6.36 -0.53 -0.11
C ALA A 144 -6.54 -0.55 -1.64
N PHE A 145 -7.36 0.34 -2.19
CA PHE A 145 -7.53 0.50 -3.63
C PHE A 145 -6.19 0.81 -4.32
N PHE A 146 -5.47 1.85 -3.85
CA PHE A 146 -4.18 2.23 -4.43
C PHE A 146 -3.08 1.17 -4.19
N ALA A 147 -3.10 0.49 -3.04
CA ALA A 147 -2.21 -0.64 -2.79
C ALA A 147 -2.46 -1.80 -3.76
N GLY A 148 -3.73 -2.08 -4.09
CA GLY A 148 -4.11 -3.07 -5.10
C GLY A 148 -3.62 -2.70 -6.51
N LEU A 149 -3.78 -1.44 -6.91
CA LEU A 149 -3.22 -0.94 -8.19
C LEU A 149 -1.69 -1.08 -8.22
N ALA A 150 -1.00 -0.70 -7.13
CA ALA A 150 0.45 -0.85 -7.03
C ALA A 150 0.88 -2.33 -7.10
N GLY A 151 0.14 -3.25 -6.47
CA GLY A 151 0.38 -4.69 -6.53
C GLY A 151 0.22 -5.26 -7.93
N GLY A 152 -0.79 -4.81 -8.69
CA GLY A 152 -0.98 -5.19 -10.09
C GLY A 152 0.20 -4.76 -10.98
N ILE A 153 0.65 -3.51 -10.86
CA ILE A 153 1.84 -3.00 -11.56
C ILE A 153 3.09 -3.81 -11.17
N TYR A 154 3.27 -4.07 -9.87
CA TYR A 154 4.39 -4.84 -9.34
C TYR A 154 4.46 -6.26 -9.92
N GLY A 155 3.33 -6.95 -10.02
CA GLY A 155 3.25 -8.29 -10.60
C GLY A 155 3.65 -8.33 -12.07
N HIS A 156 3.16 -7.36 -12.86
CA HIS A 156 3.54 -7.25 -14.27
C HIS A 156 5.00 -6.86 -14.47
N PHE A 157 5.59 -6.08 -13.56
CA PHE A 157 7.02 -5.73 -13.60
C PHE A 157 7.94 -6.91 -13.22
N LYS A 158 7.57 -7.68 -12.18
CA LYS A 158 8.38 -8.82 -11.71
C LYS A 158 8.18 -10.11 -12.50
N GLN A 159 7.08 -10.22 -13.26
CA GLN A 159 6.69 -11.38 -14.08
C GLN A 159 6.47 -12.70 -13.32
N TYR A 160 6.75 -12.71 -12.02
CA TYR A 160 6.64 -13.82 -11.10
C TYR A 160 6.22 -13.29 -9.73
N LEU A 161 5.20 -13.90 -9.14
CA LEU A 161 4.69 -13.55 -7.82
C LEU A 161 4.75 -14.77 -6.91
N SER A 162 5.54 -14.71 -5.84
CA SER A 162 5.58 -15.75 -4.81
C SER A 162 4.92 -15.25 -3.52
N PRO A 163 4.05 -16.04 -2.86
CA PRO A 163 3.47 -15.66 -1.57
C PRO A 163 4.53 -15.42 -0.47
N SER A 164 5.67 -16.10 -0.56
CA SER A 164 6.80 -15.92 0.37
C SER A 164 7.44 -14.53 0.31
N GLY A 165 7.28 -13.79 -0.80
CA GLY A 165 7.80 -12.43 -0.93
C GLY A 165 6.92 -11.35 -0.26
N PHE A 166 5.73 -11.71 0.21
CA PHE A 166 4.77 -10.82 0.86
C PHE A 166 4.56 -11.23 2.32
N ASP A 167 5.66 -11.30 3.06
CA ASP A 167 5.67 -11.67 4.47
C ASP A 167 5.57 -10.44 5.38
N PHE A 168 5.55 -10.70 6.68
CA PHE A 168 5.55 -9.67 7.72
C PHE A 168 6.69 -8.65 7.57
N ASN A 169 7.89 -9.11 7.17
CA ASN A 169 9.03 -8.21 6.96
C ASN A 169 8.72 -7.20 5.86
N LYS A 170 8.05 -7.60 4.78
CA LYS A 170 7.63 -6.68 3.73
C LYS A 170 6.62 -5.64 4.23
N SER A 171 5.69 -6.03 5.10
CA SER A 171 4.76 -5.09 5.74
C SER A 171 5.48 -4.07 6.61
N ILE A 172 6.45 -4.50 7.42
CA ILE A 172 7.28 -3.59 8.23
C ILE A 172 8.04 -2.62 7.32
N GLU A 173 8.64 -3.08 6.24
CA GLU A 173 9.40 -2.24 5.31
C GLU A 173 8.56 -1.06 4.79
N ILE A 174 7.30 -1.31 4.43
CA ILE A 174 6.35 -0.28 3.96
C ILE A 174 5.97 0.67 5.10
N VAL A 175 5.66 0.15 6.29
CA VAL A 175 5.32 0.97 7.48
C VAL A 175 6.47 1.88 7.85
N VAL A 176 7.70 1.38 7.78
CA VAL A 176 8.92 2.13 8.07
C VAL A 176 9.12 3.28 7.08
N MET A 177 8.83 3.09 5.78
CA MET A 177 8.86 4.21 4.81
C MET A 177 7.92 5.34 5.21
N VAL A 178 6.73 5.02 5.74
CA VAL A 178 5.76 6.02 6.20
C VAL A 178 6.22 6.71 7.48
N ILE A 179 6.69 5.95 8.47
CA ILE A 179 7.18 6.49 9.75
C ILE A 179 8.38 7.42 9.52
N LEU A 180 9.33 7.01 8.67
CA LEU A 180 10.50 7.81 8.34
C LEU A 180 10.11 9.10 7.60
N GLY A 181 9.12 9.04 6.72
CA GLY A 181 8.62 10.21 5.99
C GLY A 181 7.92 11.23 6.89
N GLY A 182 7.31 10.78 7.98
CA GLY A 182 6.54 11.60 8.92
C GLY A 182 5.03 11.50 8.66
N MET A 183 4.26 11.22 9.73
CA MET A 183 2.80 11.12 9.67
C MET A 183 2.19 12.46 9.21
N GLY A 184 1.47 12.44 8.08
CA GLY A 184 0.82 13.62 7.50
C GLY A 184 1.66 14.43 6.49
N ASN A 185 2.89 14.02 6.17
CA ASN A 185 3.70 14.67 5.14
C ASN A 185 3.90 13.79 3.89
N ASN A 186 3.06 13.99 2.87
CA ASN A 186 3.11 13.21 1.63
C ASN A 186 4.48 13.28 0.94
N LEU A 187 5.12 14.45 0.90
CA LEU A 187 6.44 14.62 0.28
C LEU A 187 7.54 13.88 1.05
N GLY A 188 7.46 13.93 2.39
CA GLY A 188 8.38 13.21 3.26
C GLY A 188 8.31 11.70 3.05
N VAL A 189 7.11 11.14 2.91
CA VAL A 189 6.90 9.70 2.64
C VAL A 189 7.46 9.29 1.28
N ILE A 190 7.30 10.11 0.24
CA ILE A 190 7.86 9.84 -1.09
C ILE A 190 9.40 9.81 -1.04
N LEU A 191 10.01 10.81 -0.41
CA LEU A 191 11.47 10.88 -0.25
C LEU A 191 12.00 9.72 0.58
N ALA A 192 11.30 9.35 1.66
CA ALA A 192 11.63 8.20 2.48
C ALA A 192 11.56 6.88 1.71
N ALA A 193 10.52 6.68 0.88
CA ALA A 193 10.39 5.50 0.04
C ALA A 193 11.56 5.40 -0.96
N ILE A 194 11.92 6.50 -1.62
CA ILE A 194 13.06 6.53 -2.55
C ILE A 194 14.37 6.23 -1.80
N LEU A 195 14.61 6.92 -0.68
CA LEU A 195 15.84 6.78 0.10
C LEU A 195 16.01 5.37 0.67
N LEU A 196 14.97 4.79 1.29
CA LEU A 196 15.04 3.43 1.82
C LEU A 196 15.13 2.38 0.73
N THR A 197 14.52 2.60 -0.44
CA THR A 197 14.66 1.68 -1.57
C THR A 197 16.10 1.70 -2.10
N LEU A 198 16.70 2.87 -2.29
CA LEU A 198 18.10 2.99 -2.71
C LEU A 198 19.07 2.42 -1.66
N LEU A 199 18.76 2.64 -0.38
CA LEU A 199 19.55 2.10 0.71
C LEU A 199 19.49 0.57 0.74
N THR A 200 18.31 -0.04 0.67
CA THR A 200 18.19 -1.50 0.67
C THR A 200 18.84 -2.13 -0.56
N GLU A 201 18.79 -1.45 -1.71
CA GLU A 201 19.47 -1.87 -2.94
C GLU A 201 21.01 -1.79 -2.82
N THR A 202 21.55 -0.73 -2.21
CA THR A 202 23.00 -0.63 -1.95
C THR A 202 23.47 -1.64 -0.90
N LEU A 203 22.66 -1.85 0.15
CA LEU A 203 22.91 -2.87 1.18
C LEU A 203 22.83 -4.29 0.63
N ARG A 204 22.19 -4.51 -0.53
CA ARG A 204 22.14 -5.83 -1.18
C ARG A 204 23.54 -6.38 -1.49
N LYS A 205 24.54 -5.50 -1.67
CA LYS A 205 25.94 -5.91 -1.90
C LYS A 205 26.59 -6.59 -0.69
N PHE A 206 26.05 -6.40 0.51
CA PHE A 206 26.61 -6.93 1.76
C PHE A 206 26.03 -8.30 2.16
N GLY A 207 25.25 -8.94 1.28
CA GLY A 207 24.75 -10.31 1.48
C GLY A 207 23.95 -10.46 2.77
N ASP A 208 24.36 -11.40 3.62
CA ASP A 208 23.65 -11.79 4.85
C ASP A 208 23.64 -10.69 5.92
N TYR A 209 24.64 -9.81 5.93
CA TYR A 209 24.70 -8.68 6.87
C TYR A 209 23.63 -7.61 6.59
N ARG A 210 22.96 -7.66 5.43
CA ARG A 210 21.91 -6.71 5.03
C ARG A 210 20.85 -6.54 6.10
N MET A 211 20.35 -7.63 6.68
CA MET A 211 19.23 -7.56 7.63
C MET A 211 19.66 -6.89 8.94
N ILE A 212 20.86 -7.20 9.43
CA ILE A 212 21.44 -6.59 10.64
C ILE A 212 21.67 -5.10 10.41
N LEU A 213 22.30 -4.73 9.30
CA LEU A 213 22.57 -3.33 8.96
C LEU A 213 21.28 -2.54 8.76
N TYR A 214 20.28 -3.12 8.10
CA TYR A 214 18.98 -2.50 7.91
C TYR A 214 18.27 -2.26 9.25
N SER A 215 18.15 -3.27 10.11
CA SER A 215 17.54 -3.13 11.44
C SER A 215 18.28 -2.14 12.33
N ALA A 216 19.62 -2.18 12.36
CA ALA A 216 20.42 -1.24 13.14
C ALA A 216 20.23 0.21 12.66
N LEU A 217 20.22 0.43 11.35
CA LEU A 217 19.99 1.74 10.75
C LEU A 217 18.57 2.24 11.02
N LEU A 218 17.57 1.36 10.99
CA LEU A 218 16.20 1.74 11.38
C LEU A 218 16.10 2.15 12.84
N ILE A 219 16.71 1.40 13.76
CA ILE A 219 16.75 1.75 15.18
C ILE A 219 17.43 3.11 15.36
N LEU A 220 18.59 3.32 14.72
CA LEU A 220 19.31 4.59 14.77
C LEU A 220 18.47 5.76 14.24
N LEU A 221 17.75 5.56 13.14
CA LEU A 221 16.88 6.59 12.56
C LEU A 221 15.68 6.90 13.46
N MET A 222 15.08 5.88 14.06
CA MET A 222 13.97 6.07 15.01
C MET A 222 14.42 6.80 16.28
N LEU A 223 15.63 6.52 16.78
CA LEU A 223 16.21 7.23 17.93
C LEU A 223 16.56 8.68 17.62
N THR A 224 17.11 8.94 16.43
CA THR A 224 17.59 10.28 16.07
C THR A 224 16.45 11.22 15.63
N ARG A 225 15.39 10.70 14.99
CA ARG A 225 14.27 11.52 14.48
C ARG A 225 12.92 10.79 14.59
N PRO A 226 12.31 10.71 15.79
CA PRO A 226 11.06 9.97 16.01
C PRO A 226 9.83 10.57 15.30
N LYS A 227 9.91 11.83 14.85
CA LYS A 227 8.83 12.51 14.10
C LYS A 227 8.97 12.38 12.57
N GLY A 228 9.94 11.59 12.08
CA GLY A 228 10.31 11.50 10.66
C GLY A 228 11.45 12.45 10.28
N LEU A 229 12.22 12.09 9.25
CA LEU A 229 13.37 12.85 8.75
C LEU A 229 12.94 14.17 8.09
N PHE A 230 11.79 14.17 7.43
CA PHE A 230 11.35 15.24 6.53
C PHE A 230 10.18 16.06 7.07
N THR A 231 9.89 15.98 8.37
CA THR A 231 8.84 16.78 9.01
C THR A 231 9.33 18.22 9.19
N TRP A 232 9.30 18.97 8.09
CA TRP A 232 9.63 20.39 8.10
C TRP A 232 8.48 21.18 8.76
N PRO A 233 8.74 22.09 9.71
CA PRO A 233 7.71 22.86 10.41
C PRO A 233 6.98 23.94 9.56
N ILE A 234 6.91 23.82 8.23
CA ILE A 234 6.35 24.88 7.35
C ILE A 234 4.82 24.97 7.40
N TRP A 235 4.11 23.94 7.88
CA TRP A 235 2.64 23.89 7.80
C TRP A 235 1.90 23.85 9.14
N LYS A 236 2.47 24.43 10.20
CA LYS A 236 1.64 24.97 11.30
C LYS A 236 1.19 26.38 10.93
N LYS A 237 0.34 26.53 9.91
CA LYS A 237 -0.48 27.74 9.85
C LYS A 237 -1.52 27.57 10.94
N LYS A 238 -1.29 28.21 12.10
CA LYS A 238 -2.33 28.46 13.11
C LYS A 238 -3.49 29.10 12.36
N ILE A 239 -4.51 28.31 12.06
CA ILE A 239 -5.82 28.85 11.73
C ILE A 239 -6.38 29.17 13.12
N GLY A 240 -6.21 30.43 13.53
CA GLY A 240 -6.91 30.99 14.68
C GLY A 240 -8.39 31.18 14.38
#